data_AF-A0A3M1D852-F1
#
_entry.id   AF-A0A3M1D852-F1
#
_cell.length_a   1.000
_cell.length_b   1.000
_cell.length_c   1.000
_cell.angle_alpha   90.00
_cell.angle_beta   90.00
_cell.angle_gamma   90.00
#
_symmetry.space_group_name_H-M   'P 1'
#
loop_
_entity.id
_entity.type
_entity.pdbx_description
1 polymer ?
#
loop_
_entity_poly.entity_id
_entity_poly.type
_entity_poly.pdbx_seq_one_letter_code
_entity_poly.pdbx_strand_id
1 'polypeptide(L)'
;MKKAPLQQAKERFGGKEKLVDAIVGLIGKPSGITKDELKKKLKAQSNRKLLVLYERENTVKERFGGRDKLIAQLCDVKKGKQGKLDKDYKKHLEKLSTGRLLDLARRYNLLKN
;
A
#
# COMPACT_ATOMS: atom_id res chain seq x y z
N MET A 1 -21.81 -8.84 -12.14
CA MET A 1 -20.49 -9.17 -12.76
C MET A 1 -19.46 -8.12 -12.35
N LYS A 2 -18.22 -8.48 -12.01
CA LYS A 2 -17.14 -7.49 -11.83
C LYS A 2 -16.81 -6.90 -13.21
N LYS A 3 -16.93 -5.58 -13.36
CA LYS A 3 -16.59 -4.86 -14.60
C LYS A 3 -15.15 -5.17 -15.02
N ALA A 4 -14.89 -5.16 -16.33
CA ALA A 4 -13.55 -5.42 -16.85
C ALA A 4 -12.53 -4.42 -16.25
N PRO A 5 -11.29 -4.83 -15.93
CA PRO A 5 -10.30 -3.93 -15.33
C PRO A 5 -10.05 -2.64 -16.13
N LEU A 6 -10.18 -2.71 -17.46
CA LEU A 6 -10.09 -1.53 -18.33
C LEU A 6 -11.25 -0.55 -18.09
N GLN A 7 -12.49 -1.06 -17.98
CA GLN A 7 -13.67 -0.25 -17.72
C GLN A 7 -13.61 0.38 -16.32
N GLN A 8 -13.20 -0.39 -15.30
CA GLN A 8 -13.02 0.13 -13.95
C GLN A 8 -12.00 1.27 -13.89
N ALA A 9 -10.86 1.14 -14.59
CA ALA A 9 -9.85 2.20 -14.65
C ALA A 9 -10.38 3.44 -15.39
N LYS A 10 -11.16 3.27 -16.46
CA LYS A 10 -11.78 4.39 -17.20
C LYS A 10 -12.85 5.10 -16.37
N GLU A 11 -13.76 4.38 -15.73
CA GLU A 11 -14.86 4.99 -14.98
C GLU A 11 -14.38 5.62 -13.66
N ARG A 12 -13.52 4.94 -12.90
CA ARG A 12 -13.09 5.43 -11.57
C ARG A 12 -12.02 6.50 -11.65
N PHE A 13 -11.16 6.46 -12.68
CA PHE A 13 -9.99 7.34 -12.76
C PHE A 13 -9.91 8.12 -14.06
N GLY A 14 -10.73 7.84 -15.07
CA GLY A 14 -10.60 8.45 -16.39
C GLY A 14 -9.49 7.85 -17.26
N GLY A 15 -8.96 6.68 -16.90
CA GLY A 15 -7.98 5.94 -17.71
C GLY A 15 -6.73 5.49 -16.95
N LYS A 16 -5.87 4.74 -17.65
CA LYS A 16 -4.65 4.15 -17.06
C LYS A 16 -3.68 5.20 -16.53
N GLU A 17 -3.48 6.30 -17.27
CA GLU A 17 -2.52 7.33 -16.87
C GLU A 17 -2.94 8.02 -15.56
N LYS A 18 -4.21 8.41 -15.46
CA LYS A 18 -4.77 9.00 -14.23
C LYS A 18 -4.73 8.03 -13.05
N LEU A 19 -4.95 6.73 -13.28
CA LEU A 19 -4.77 5.70 -12.24
C LEU A 19 -3.30 5.64 -11.78
N VAL A 20 -2.34 5.73 -12.70
CA VAL A 20 -0.91 5.76 -12.33
C VAL A 20 -0.59 7.01 -11.51
N ASP A 21 -1.02 8.19 -11.94
CA ASP A 21 -0.80 9.43 -11.20
C ASP A 21 -1.45 9.40 -9.80
N ALA A 22 -2.65 8.84 -9.68
CA ALA A 22 -3.30 8.64 -8.39
C ALA A 22 -2.51 7.70 -7.46
N ILE A 23 -1.95 6.60 -7.99
CA ILE A 23 -1.10 5.69 -7.22
C ILE A 23 0.20 6.39 -6.78
N VAL A 24 0.85 7.15 -7.66
CA VAL A 24 2.07 7.92 -7.32
C VAL A 24 1.77 8.93 -6.21
N GLY A 25 0.61 9.58 -6.24
CA GLY A 25 0.15 10.49 -5.19
C GLY A 25 -0.12 9.80 -3.85
N LEU A 26 -0.55 8.53 -3.86
CA LEU A 26 -0.79 7.74 -2.64
C LEU A 26 0.50 7.20 -2.02
N ILE A 27 1.42 6.67 -2.83
CA ILE A 27 2.67 6.06 -2.35
C ILE A 27 3.64 7.13 -1.80
N GLY A 28 3.54 8.37 -2.27
CA GLY A 28 4.47 9.44 -1.89
C GLY A 28 5.86 9.25 -2.50
N LYS A 29 6.90 9.86 -1.92
CA LYS A 29 8.30 9.68 -2.35
C LYS A 29 8.76 8.29 -1.90
N PRO A 30 8.92 7.30 -2.80
CA PRO A 30 9.45 6.01 -2.40
C PRO A 30 10.94 6.17 -2.09
N SER A 31 11.40 5.57 -1.00
CA SER A 31 12.82 5.58 -0.64
C SER A 31 13.63 4.88 -1.73
N GLY A 32 14.44 5.64 -2.48
CA GLY A 32 15.42 5.13 -3.44
C GLY A 32 15.01 5.12 -4.92
N ILE A 33 13.83 5.61 -5.30
CA ILE A 33 13.43 5.80 -6.70
C ILE A 33 12.70 7.12 -6.89
N THR A 34 12.92 7.79 -8.02
CA THR A 34 12.23 9.04 -8.33
C THR A 34 10.76 8.78 -8.67
N LYS A 35 9.92 9.82 -8.55
CA LYS A 35 8.51 9.74 -8.98
C LYS A 35 8.38 9.33 -10.44
N ASP A 36 9.32 9.75 -11.29
CA ASP A 36 9.30 9.46 -12.72
C ASP A 36 9.61 7.98 -12.99
N GLU A 37 10.62 7.42 -12.31
CA GLU A 37 10.92 5.99 -12.37
C GLU A 37 9.76 5.13 -11.86
N LEU A 38 9.11 5.57 -10.78
CA LEU A 38 7.90 4.91 -10.27
C LEU A 38 6.79 4.96 -11.33
N LYS A 39 6.54 6.12 -11.94
CA LYS A 39 5.54 6.29 -13.00
C LYS A 39 5.82 5.38 -14.19
N LYS A 40 7.07 5.28 -14.63
CA LYS A 40 7.50 4.37 -15.72
C LYS A 40 7.24 2.90 -15.38
N LYS A 41 7.60 2.45 -14.17
CA LYS A 41 7.34 1.08 -13.70
C LYS A 41 5.84 0.77 -13.63
N LEU A 42 5.03 1.72 -13.15
CA LEU A 42 3.59 1.58 -13.07
C LEU A 42 2.93 1.57 -14.46
N LYS A 43 3.38 2.40 -15.40
CA LYS A 43 2.91 2.37 -16.80
C LYS A 43 3.16 1.03 -17.48
N ALA A 44 4.21 0.31 -17.10
CA ALA A 44 4.49 -1.05 -17.60
C ALA A 44 3.57 -2.14 -17.02
N GLN A 45 2.85 -1.87 -15.91
CA GLN A 45 1.93 -2.85 -15.32
C GLN A 45 0.57 -2.90 -16.02
N SER A 46 -0.16 -4.01 -15.85
CA SER A 46 -1.52 -4.15 -16.36
C SER A 46 -2.55 -3.38 -15.52
N ASN A 47 -3.67 -2.97 -16.13
CA ASN A 47 -4.73 -2.24 -15.44
C ASN A 47 -5.25 -2.97 -14.20
N ARG A 48 -5.35 -4.31 -14.27
CA ARG A 48 -5.75 -5.13 -13.12
C ARG A 48 -4.78 -4.98 -11.95
N LYS A 49 -3.47 -5.03 -12.20
CA LYS A 49 -2.45 -4.85 -11.15
C LYS A 49 -2.49 -3.44 -10.57
N LEU A 50 -2.67 -2.42 -11.42
CA LEU A 50 -2.77 -1.03 -10.97
C LEU A 50 -3.98 -0.81 -10.08
N LEU A 51 -5.15 -1.37 -10.43
CA LEU A 51 -6.34 -1.28 -9.59
C LEU A 51 -6.13 -1.93 -8.23
N VAL A 52 -5.56 -3.14 -8.19
CA VAL A 52 -5.26 -3.84 -6.93
C VAL A 52 -4.24 -3.05 -6.09
N LEU A 53 -3.23 -2.46 -6.73
CA LEU A 53 -2.24 -1.64 -6.05
C LEU A 53 -2.89 -0.38 -5.46
N TYR A 54 -3.70 0.32 -6.24
CA TYR A 54 -4.45 1.48 -5.77
C TYR A 54 -5.33 1.13 -4.58
N GLU A 55 -6.12 0.05 -4.66
CA GLU A 55 -6.99 -0.37 -3.56
C GLU A 55 -6.22 -0.70 -2.29
N ARG A 56 -5.04 -1.32 -2.41
CA ARG A 56 -4.14 -1.55 -1.25
C ARG A 56 -3.64 -0.26 -0.64
N GLU A 57 -3.07 0.64 -1.44
CA GLU A 57 -2.53 1.91 -0.93
C GLU A 57 -3.63 2.79 -0.36
N ASN A 58 -4.82 2.80 -0.99
CA ASN A 58 -5.99 3.50 -0.47
C ASN A 58 -6.45 2.91 0.86
N THR A 59 -6.52 1.58 0.98
CA THR A 59 -6.84 0.91 2.25
C THR A 59 -5.85 1.30 3.34
N VAL A 60 -4.55 1.37 3.03
CA VAL A 60 -3.54 1.79 3.99
C VAL A 60 -3.73 3.24 4.42
N LYS A 61 -4.02 4.13 3.47
CA LYS A 61 -4.27 5.54 3.77
C LYS A 61 -5.55 5.73 4.59
N GLU A 62 -6.65 5.06 4.23
CA GLU A 62 -7.94 5.21 4.89
C GLU A 62 -7.98 4.55 6.28
N ARG A 63 -7.43 3.34 6.42
CA ARG A 63 -7.49 2.59 7.70
C ARG A 63 -6.40 2.98 8.68
N PHE A 64 -5.21 3.32 8.17
CA PHE A 64 -4.03 3.56 9.02
C PHE A 64 -3.52 4.99 8.95
N GLY A 65 -3.98 5.80 7.98
CA GLY A 65 -3.44 7.14 7.74
C GLY A 65 -2.09 7.15 7.02
N GLY A 66 -1.68 6.02 6.44
CA GLY A 66 -0.45 5.89 5.64
C GLY A 66 0.46 4.75 6.06
N ARG A 67 1.50 4.50 5.25
CA ARG A 67 2.44 3.39 5.42
C ARG A 67 3.22 3.47 6.74
N ASP A 68 3.70 4.65 7.11
CA ASP A 68 4.49 4.85 8.33
C ASP A 68 3.67 4.55 9.59
N LYS A 69 2.42 5.04 9.63
CA LYS A 69 1.46 4.75 10.71
C LYS A 69 1.10 3.27 10.78
N LEU A 70 0.94 2.59 9.65
CA LEU A 70 0.75 1.14 9.62
C LEU A 70 1.94 0.41 10.26
N ILE A 71 3.18 0.81 9.94
CA ILE A 71 4.38 0.23 10.54
C ILE A 71 4.41 0.49 12.06
N ALA A 72 4.09 1.71 12.49
CA ALA A 72 4.02 2.07 13.91
C ALA A 72 2.99 1.21 14.66
N GLN A 73 1.77 1.04 14.13
CA GLN A 73 0.75 0.19 14.75
C GLN A 73 1.18 -1.29 14.80
N LEU A 74 1.83 -1.80 13.75
CA LEU A 74 2.35 -3.18 13.73
C LEU A 74 3.44 -3.39 14.79
N CYS A 75 4.28 -2.38 15.02
CA CYS A 75 5.26 -2.40 16.11
C CYS A 75 4.56 -2.41 17.48
N ASP A 76 3.54 -1.57 17.66
CA ASP A 76 2.81 -1.46 18.93
C ASP A 76 2.08 -2.77 19.29
N VAL A 77 1.35 -3.36 18.34
CA VAL A 77 0.70 -4.67 18.55
C VAL A 77 1.71 -5.76 18.87
N LYS A 78 2.85 -5.79 18.17
CA LYS A 78 3.89 -6.79 18.45
C LYS A 78 4.46 -6.61 19.86
N LYS A 79 4.71 -5.36 20.28
CA LYS A 79 5.16 -5.04 21.63
C LYS A 79 4.14 -5.48 22.68
N GLY A 80 2.85 -5.21 22.46
CA GLY A 80 1.77 -5.64 23.35
C GLY A 80 1.68 -7.17 23.49
N LYS A 81 1.90 -7.92 22.41
CA LYS A 81 1.87 -9.40 22.43
C LYS A 81 3.13 -10.05 22.99
N GLN A 82 4.31 -9.46 22.78
CA GLN A 82 5.62 -10.06 23.16
C GLN A 82 6.26 -9.41 24.38
N GLY A 83 5.67 -8.35 24.94
CA GLY A 83 6.21 -7.56 26.05
C GLY A 83 7.38 -6.64 25.68
N LYS A 84 8.19 -7.00 24.69
CA LYS A 84 9.31 -6.18 24.17
C LYS A 84 9.25 -6.06 22.65
N LEU A 85 9.63 -4.89 22.15
CA LEU A 85 9.82 -4.66 20.72
C LEU A 85 11.29 -4.91 20.38
N ASP A 86 11.51 -5.81 19.43
CA ASP A 86 12.84 -6.07 18.90
C ASP A 86 13.40 -4.82 18.21
N LYS A 87 14.67 -4.47 18.49
CA LYS A 87 15.31 -3.22 18.04
C LYS A 87 15.36 -3.09 16.52
N ASP A 88 15.35 -4.20 15.79
CA ASP A 88 15.46 -4.21 14.33
C ASP A 88 14.13 -4.57 13.64
N TYR A 89 13.06 -4.82 14.40
CA TYR A 89 11.76 -5.16 13.83
C TYR A 89 11.15 -4.01 13.02
N LYS A 90 11.26 -2.76 13.48
CA LYS A 90 10.79 -1.61 12.70
C LYS A 90 11.51 -1.54 11.34
N LYS A 91 12.84 -1.65 11.35
CA LYS A 91 13.66 -1.67 10.12
C LYS A 91 13.28 -2.82 9.20
N HIS A 92 12.96 -3.98 9.75
CA HIS A 92 12.45 -5.11 8.97
C HIS A 92 11.13 -4.74 8.28
N LEU A 93 10.17 -4.16 9.00
CA LEU A 93 8.89 -3.73 8.43
C LEU A 93 9.04 -2.66 7.35
N GLU A 94 9.96 -1.71 7.52
CA GLU A 94 10.23 -0.67 6.53
C GLU A 94 10.71 -1.23 5.17
N LYS A 95 11.36 -2.40 5.17
CA LYS A 95 11.77 -3.11 3.95
C LYS A 95 10.65 -3.90 3.29
N LEU A 96 9.56 -4.20 4.00
CA LEU A 96 8.45 -5.00 3.47
C LEU A 96 7.56 -4.18 2.53
N SER A 97 7.04 -4.79 1.47
CA SER A 97 6.05 -4.13 0.63
C SER A 97 4.76 -3.80 1.41
N THR A 98 4.04 -2.75 1.00
CA THR A 98 2.75 -2.37 1.62
C THR A 98 1.78 -3.54 1.66
N GLY A 99 1.85 -4.40 0.63
CA GLY A 99 1.05 -5.60 0.56
C GLY A 99 1.34 -6.62 1.66
N ARG A 100 2.61 -6.78 2.05
CA ARG A 100 3.01 -7.66 3.15
C ARG A 100 2.69 -7.04 4.52
N LEU A 101 2.82 -5.73 4.65
CA LEU A 101 2.38 -5.01 5.85
C LEU A 101 0.88 -5.17 6.10
N LEU A 102 0.06 -5.06 5.06
CA LEU A 102 -1.39 -5.31 5.15
C LEU A 102 -1.70 -6.77 5.53
N ASP A 103 -0.94 -7.74 5.02
CA ASP A 103 -1.10 -9.14 5.40
C ASP A 103 -0.82 -9.34 6.89
N LEU A 104 0.25 -8.74 7.41
CA LEU A 104 0.54 -8.72 8.85
C LEU A 104 -0.58 -8.05 9.64
N ALA A 105 -1.10 -6.92 9.16
CA ALA A 105 -2.22 -6.23 9.81
C ALA A 105 -3.46 -7.12 9.91
N ARG A 106 -3.77 -7.91 8.87
CA ARG A 106 -4.87 -8.90 8.93
C ARG A 106 -4.62 -9.96 9.99
N ARG A 107 -3.41 -10.53 10.06
CA ARG A 107 -3.04 -11.53 11.07
C ARG A 107 -3.14 -10.98 12.50
N TYR A 108 -2.84 -9.70 12.68
CA TYR A 108 -2.98 -9.00 13.95
C TYR A 108 -4.39 -8.47 14.23
N ASN A 109 -5.37 -8.76 13.36
CA ASN A 109 -6.75 -8.24 13.43
C ASN A 109 -6.87 -6.71 13.40
N LEU A 110 -5.84 -5.99 12.95
CA LEU A 110 -5.86 -4.51 12.80
C LEU A 110 -6.81 -4.02 11.71
N LEU A 111 -7.36 -4.92 10.91
CA LEU A 111 -8.31 -4.63 9.82
C LEU A 111 -9.75 -5.06 10.16
N LYS A 112 -9.98 -5.65 11.34
CA LYS A 112 -11.33 -5.91 11.83
C LYS A 112 -11.81 -4.67 12.56
N ASN A 113 -12.82 -4.00 12.01
CA ASN A 113 -13.76 -3.24 12.82
C ASN A 113 -14.73 -4.25 13.44
#